data_AF-A0A4Y9XXC6-F1
#
_entry.id   AF-A0A4Y9XXC6-F1
#
_cell.length_a   1.000
_cell.length_b   1.000
_cell.length_c   1.000
_cell.angle_alpha   90.00
_cell.angle_beta   90.00
_cell.angle_gamma   90.00
#
_symmetry.space_group_name_H-M   'P 1'
#
loop_
_entity.id
_entity.type
_entity.pdbx_description
1 polymer ?
#
loop_
_entity_poly.entity_id
_entity_poly.type
_entity_poly.pdbx_seq_one_letter_code
_entity_poly.pdbx_strand_id
1 'polypeptide(L)'
;MGTTVSSGSPQRHLVLFNYEAWGHMRPMCNFAARIVKMQPTILITHFVTPTFYDRVQTELRRNFEDQESSLLERIRIIALPCDNTNPLDSSVLQKAFANAYEKLVNLQPVSCVKTEVEIKTTCSPDLVVVDFFGSAPIDAVRKASKKQVKVLFWFAGSATSLFCVGGPESQGGKGNLRTRSQEVAKRTCISIEEAAAQITLTGKGSLVRLPGLPPMYDYEIQPQRLIAPLALLGGVSLRTSDTMEACDGIVLATPECYEIEAIAALRDWLAGSSRPIYACGPLIPSGAQAVAFEKLQSSDAAKVESFLHAKLTSHGEHSVLYISFGTIFFPLEPEKLAAFLEIAVEKKVPFILNHTSPYIPLPDFVTDKLSSYSDCMATGYFVSHAGHNSVIEAITEGVPLICWPFLLDHATNAARISDRLQIGYELFQVRTGPGLQPAYRLGKAPEGTLEAFVVEAQQVLSKALGDDGQRRRANAQRLKQQIMQVWGENGQSQKAVEGFLALIGNDDTRQGFFSSLTTCS
;
A
#
# COMPACT_ATOMS: atom_id res chain seq x y z
N MET A 1 -10.03 -2.56 -38.98
CA MET A 1 -9.30 -1.65 -39.88
C MET A 1 -8.19 -1.02 -39.07
N GLY A 2 -6.93 -1.24 -39.48
CA GLY A 2 -5.76 -0.86 -38.69
C GLY A 2 -5.59 0.65 -38.64
N THR A 3 -5.58 1.21 -37.43
CA THR A 3 -5.07 2.55 -37.18
C THR A 3 -3.55 2.50 -37.22
N THR A 4 -2.98 2.96 -38.33
CA THR A 4 -1.58 3.36 -38.44
C THR A 4 -1.29 4.42 -37.38
N VAL A 5 -0.47 4.05 -36.38
CA VAL A 5 0.09 5.01 -35.43
C VAL A 5 0.96 5.98 -36.23
N SER A 6 0.58 7.25 -36.29
CA SER A 6 1.38 8.27 -36.97
C SER A 6 2.76 8.36 -36.33
N SER A 7 3.80 8.32 -37.15
CA SER A 7 5.21 8.33 -36.78
C SER A 7 5.73 9.71 -36.32
N GLY A 8 4.97 10.45 -35.51
CA GLY A 8 5.26 11.86 -35.24
C GLY A 8 5.14 12.35 -33.79
N SER A 9 4.55 11.58 -32.86
CA SER A 9 4.47 12.01 -31.46
C SER A 9 5.76 11.64 -30.70
N PRO A 10 6.41 12.58 -29.98
CA PRO A 10 7.58 12.27 -29.17
C PRO A 10 7.22 11.22 -28.12
N GLN A 11 7.97 10.13 -28.09
CA GLN A 11 7.81 9.08 -27.08
C GLN A 11 8.12 9.67 -25.70
N ARG A 12 7.13 9.61 -24.80
CA ARG A 12 7.26 10.09 -23.42
C ARG A 12 7.79 8.98 -22.52
N HIS A 13 8.53 9.33 -21.48
CA HIS A 13 9.22 8.37 -20.63
C HIS A 13 8.94 8.60 -19.15
N LEU A 14 8.31 7.62 -18.52
CA LEU A 14 8.08 7.56 -17.08
C LEU A 14 9.06 6.58 -16.42
N VAL A 15 9.73 7.02 -15.35
CA VAL A 15 10.59 6.17 -14.52
C VAL A 15 9.89 5.84 -13.20
N LEU A 16 9.84 4.56 -12.85
CA LEU A 16 9.31 4.06 -11.59
C LEU A 16 10.44 3.43 -10.77
N PHE A 17 10.59 3.82 -9.51
CA PHE A 17 11.60 3.27 -8.60
C PHE A 17 11.00 2.90 -7.24
N ASN A 18 10.98 1.60 -6.92
CA ASN A 18 10.48 1.08 -5.65
C ASN A 18 11.59 0.68 -4.68
N TYR A 19 11.23 0.66 -3.39
CA TYR A 19 11.98 -0.07 -2.39
C TYR A 19 11.60 -1.56 -2.33
N GLU A 20 12.41 -2.39 -1.67
CA GLU A 20 12.25 -3.84 -1.52
C GLU A 20 11.09 -4.23 -0.58
N ALA A 21 9.86 -3.83 -0.92
CA ALA A 21 8.66 -4.21 -0.20
C ALA A 21 7.55 -4.59 -1.17
N TRP A 22 7.09 -5.84 -1.13
CA TRP A 22 6.07 -6.32 -2.08
C TRP A 22 4.77 -5.53 -2.02
N GLY A 23 4.35 -5.12 -0.81
CA GLY A 23 3.16 -4.27 -0.64
C GLY A 23 3.27 -2.90 -1.32
N HIS A 24 4.47 -2.44 -1.68
CA HIS A 24 4.67 -1.20 -2.43
C HIS A 24 4.80 -1.47 -3.94
N MET A 25 5.49 -2.55 -4.31
CA MET A 25 5.75 -2.90 -5.71
C MET A 25 4.51 -3.43 -6.43
N ARG A 26 3.69 -4.25 -5.75
CA ARG A 26 2.51 -4.85 -6.36
C ARG A 26 1.53 -3.80 -6.91
N PRO A 27 1.04 -2.83 -6.12
CA PRO A 27 0.17 -1.79 -6.65
C PRO A 27 0.89 -0.91 -7.70
N MET A 28 2.22 -0.71 -7.61
CA MET A 28 2.99 0.03 -8.62
C MET A 28 2.98 -0.68 -9.98
N CYS A 29 3.08 -2.01 -10.01
CA CYS A 29 2.94 -2.81 -11.24
C CYS A 29 1.57 -2.56 -11.90
N ASN A 30 0.52 -2.57 -11.07
CA ASN A 30 -0.86 -2.40 -11.54
C ASN A 30 -1.09 -0.94 -12.01
N PHE A 31 -0.47 0.05 -11.35
CA PHE A 31 -0.47 1.44 -11.80
C PHE A 31 0.24 1.62 -13.14
N ALA A 32 1.41 1.01 -13.32
CA ALA A 32 2.14 1.02 -14.59
C ALA A 32 1.30 0.43 -15.73
N ALA A 33 0.60 -0.67 -15.46
CA ALA A 33 -0.31 -1.27 -16.43
C ALA A 33 -1.49 -0.35 -16.80
N ARG A 34 -2.09 0.33 -15.82
CA ARG A 34 -3.15 1.32 -16.07
C ARG A 34 -2.65 2.48 -16.94
N ILE A 35 -1.45 2.98 -16.68
CA ILE A 35 -0.84 4.07 -17.46
C ILE A 35 -0.70 3.70 -18.93
N VAL A 36 -0.08 2.56 -19.26
CA VAL A 36 0.14 2.20 -20.67
C VAL A 36 -1.15 1.85 -21.40
N LYS A 37 -2.18 1.36 -20.68
CA LYS A 37 -3.52 1.14 -21.23
C LYS A 37 -4.24 2.46 -21.54
N MET A 38 -4.09 3.47 -20.69
CA MET A 38 -4.71 4.80 -20.89
C MET A 38 -3.92 5.66 -21.87
N GLN A 39 -2.59 5.51 -21.93
CA GLN A 39 -1.71 6.25 -22.82
C GLN A 39 -0.63 5.32 -23.42
N PRO A 40 -0.94 4.60 -24.51
CA PRO A 40 -0.05 3.63 -25.18
C PRO A 40 1.27 4.21 -25.73
N THR A 41 1.37 5.53 -25.79
CA THR A 41 2.56 6.25 -26.27
C THR A 41 3.64 6.42 -25.19
N ILE A 42 3.30 6.22 -23.91
CA ILE A 42 4.26 6.30 -22.81
C ILE A 42 5.09 5.03 -22.75
N LEU A 43 6.40 5.21 -22.66
CA LEU A 43 7.35 4.20 -22.25
C LEU A 43 7.55 4.26 -20.73
N ILE A 44 7.54 3.12 -20.05
CA ILE A 44 7.84 3.02 -18.63
C ILE A 44 9.15 2.25 -18.44
N THR A 45 10.07 2.81 -17.65
CA THR A 45 11.20 2.07 -17.08
C THR A 45 10.95 1.87 -15.59
N HIS A 46 10.71 0.62 -15.19
CA HIS A 46 10.54 0.24 -13.80
C HIS A 46 11.84 -0.38 -13.27
N PHE A 47 12.52 0.39 -12.43
CA PHE A 47 13.68 -0.08 -11.68
C PHE A 47 13.23 -0.91 -10.48
N VAL A 48 13.82 -2.10 -10.35
CA VAL A 48 13.53 -3.09 -9.30
C VAL A 48 14.83 -3.68 -8.80
N THR A 49 14.77 -4.56 -7.81
CA THR A 49 15.92 -5.35 -7.37
C THR A 49 15.87 -6.78 -7.95
N PRO A 50 17.00 -7.51 -7.98
CA PRO A 50 17.06 -8.85 -8.57
C PRO A 50 16.13 -9.84 -7.87
N THR A 51 15.91 -9.63 -6.57
CA THR A 51 15.02 -10.42 -5.71
C THR A 51 13.56 -10.36 -6.16
N PHE A 52 13.10 -9.19 -6.65
CA PHE A 52 11.70 -8.98 -7.03
C PHE A 52 11.43 -9.07 -8.53
N TYR A 53 12.47 -9.16 -9.37
CA TYR A 53 12.35 -9.10 -10.83
C TYR A 53 11.30 -10.06 -11.41
N ASP A 54 11.40 -11.35 -11.06
CA ASP A 54 10.50 -12.39 -11.60
C ASP A 54 9.06 -12.23 -11.11
N ARG A 55 8.90 -11.76 -9.86
CA ARG A 55 7.60 -11.50 -9.25
C ARG A 55 6.90 -10.30 -9.88
N VAL A 56 7.64 -9.23 -10.17
CA VAL A 56 7.16 -8.05 -10.89
C VAL A 56 6.73 -8.40 -12.31
N GLN A 57 7.52 -9.21 -13.04
CA GLN A 57 7.13 -9.69 -14.36
C GLN A 57 5.80 -10.46 -14.31
N THR A 58 5.66 -11.35 -13.33
CA THR A 58 4.44 -12.15 -13.16
C THR A 58 3.23 -11.27 -12.83
N GLU A 59 3.37 -10.31 -11.92
CA GLU A 59 2.29 -9.38 -11.57
C GLU A 59 1.90 -8.48 -12.75
N LEU A 60 2.86 -7.99 -13.53
CA LEU A 60 2.54 -7.21 -14.72
C LEU A 60 1.74 -8.05 -15.73
N ARG A 61 2.13 -9.29 -16.01
CA ARG A 61 1.39 -10.18 -16.94
C ARG A 61 -0.06 -10.42 -16.53
N ARG A 62 -0.40 -10.33 -15.23
CA ARG A 62 -1.80 -10.44 -14.75
C ARG A 62 -2.71 -9.32 -15.25
N ASN A 63 -2.12 -8.18 -15.62
CA ASN A 63 -2.88 -6.99 -15.99
C ASN A 63 -3.18 -6.92 -17.49
N PHE A 64 -2.62 -7.80 -18.32
CA PHE A 64 -2.73 -7.73 -19.78
C PHE A 64 -3.32 -9.03 -20.32
N GLU A 65 -4.22 -8.93 -21.27
CA GLU A 65 -4.65 -10.06 -22.10
C GLU A 65 -3.63 -10.32 -23.23
N ASP A 66 -3.67 -11.49 -23.87
CA ASP A 66 -2.72 -11.86 -24.93
C ASP A 66 -2.63 -10.84 -26.08
N GLN A 67 -3.77 -10.26 -26.49
CA GLN A 67 -3.82 -9.20 -27.50
C GLN A 67 -3.20 -7.86 -27.05
N GLU A 68 -2.93 -7.68 -25.76
CA GLU A 68 -2.33 -6.48 -25.18
C GLU A 68 -0.82 -6.60 -24.96
N SER A 69 -0.18 -7.65 -25.48
CA SER A 69 1.27 -7.89 -25.43
C SER A 69 2.11 -6.66 -25.83
N SER A 70 1.71 -5.94 -26.88
CA SER A 70 2.39 -4.71 -27.31
C SER A 70 2.34 -3.56 -26.29
N LEU A 71 1.33 -3.53 -25.40
CA LEU A 71 1.26 -2.58 -24.29
C LEU A 71 2.17 -3.02 -23.13
N LEU A 72 2.23 -4.33 -22.84
CA LEU A 72 3.16 -4.86 -21.84
C LEU A 72 4.62 -4.56 -22.23
N GLU A 73 4.97 -4.64 -23.51
CA GLU A 73 6.31 -4.28 -24.03
C GLU A 73 6.69 -2.81 -23.80
N ARG A 74 5.71 -1.93 -23.51
CA ARG A 74 5.99 -0.54 -23.10
C ARG A 74 6.54 -0.43 -21.68
N ILE A 75 6.45 -1.49 -20.87
CA ILE A 75 6.94 -1.53 -19.50
C ILE A 75 8.24 -2.32 -19.45
N ARG A 76 9.36 -1.61 -19.35
CA ARG A 76 10.71 -2.19 -19.24
C ARG A 76 11.07 -2.37 -17.78
N ILE A 77 11.42 -3.59 -17.39
CA ILE A 77 11.83 -3.89 -16.01
C ILE A 77 13.35 -4.03 -15.99
N ILE A 78 14.01 -3.28 -15.10
CA ILE A 78 15.47 -3.29 -14.97
C ILE A 78 15.82 -3.58 -13.52
N ALA A 79 16.44 -4.74 -13.27
CA ALA A 79 17.03 -5.04 -11.97
C ALA A 79 18.33 -4.25 -11.79
N LEU A 80 18.42 -3.52 -10.68
CA LEU A 80 19.62 -2.80 -10.26
C LEU A 80 20.36 -3.57 -9.16
N PRO A 81 21.69 -3.41 -9.03
CA PRO A 81 22.44 -3.91 -7.88
C PRO A 81 21.84 -3.42 -6.56
N CYS A 82 21.73 -4.32 -5.58
CA CYS A 82 21.37 -4.03 -4.20
C CYS A 82 22.25 -4.85 -3.24
N ASP A 83 22.31 -4.41 -1.98
CA ASP A 83 22.90 -5.19 -0.90
C ASP A 83 21.77 -5.80 -0.07
N ASN A 84 21.69 -7.13 -0.08
CA ASN A 84 20.66 -7.88 0.65
C ASN A 84 21.09 -8.25 2.08
N THR A 85 22.30 -7.85 2.51
CA THR A 85 22.82 -8.19 3.84
C THR A 85 22.21 -7.31 4.93
N ASN A 86 21.88 -6.06 4.60
CA ASN A 86 21.23 -5.13 5.52
C ASN A 86 19.98 -4.52 4.86
N PRO A 87 18.76 -4.94 5.24
CA PRO A 87 17.51 -4.48 4.64
C PRO A 87 17.16 -3.01 4.95
N LEU A 88 18.01 -2.27 5.66
CA LEU A 88 17.92 -0.81 5.81
C LEU A 88 18.88 -0.05 4.91
N ASP A 89 19.97 -0.69 4.50
CA ASP A 89 21.01 -0.04 3.72
C ASP A 89 20.62 -0.05 2.25
N SER A 90 19.95 1.03 1.87
CA SER A 90 19.57 1.29 0.49
C SER A 90 20.67 1.96 -0.32
N SER A 91 21.87 2.19 0.23
CA SER A 91 22.89 3.04 -0.40
C SER A 91 23.43 2.47 -1.71
N VAL A 92 23.61 1.15 -1.80
CA VAL A 92 24.02 0.46 -3.04
C VAL A 92 22.94 0.64 -4.11
N LEU A 93 21.68 0.40 -3.75
CA LEU A 93 20.54 0.53 -4.65
C LEU A 93 20.32 1.99 -5.10
N GLN A 94 20.47 2.96 -4.19
CA GLN A 94 20.35 4.39 -4.50
C GLN A 94 21.46 4.87 -5.44
N LYS A 95 22.72 4.44 -5.21
CA LYS A 95 23.84 4.73 -6.14
C LYS A 95 23.61 4.09 -7.50
N ALA A 96 23.14 2.85 -7.52
CA ALA A 96 22.79 2.16 -8.76
C ALA A 96 21.68 2.89 -9.53
N PHE A 97 20.64 3.37 -8.83
CA PHE A 97 19.58 4.19 -9.42
C PHE A 97 20.15 5.48 -10.01
N ALA A 98 20.99 6.22 -9.27
CA ALA A 98 21.57 7.46 -9.75
C ALA A 98 22.37 7.25 -11.05
N ASN A 99 23.22 6.21 -11.09
CA ASN A 99 23.99 5.84 -12.28
C ASN A 99 23.09 5.42 -13.45
N ALA A 100 22.06 4.62 -13.19
CA ALA A 100 21.12 4.17 -14.21
C ALA A 100 20.29 5.35 -14.77
N TYR A 101 19.84 6.26 -13.90
CA TYR A 101 19.10 7.46 -14.30
C TYR A 101 19.97 8.40 -15.14
N GLU A 102 21.23 8.63 -14.76
CA GLU A 102 22.17 9.43 -15.56
C GLU A 102 22.38 8.82 -16.96
N LYS A 103 22.51 7.50 -17.06
CA LYS A 103 22.55 6.80 -18.35
C LYS A 103 21.28 7.02 -19.16
N LEU A 104 20.08 6.95 -18.54
CA LEU A 104 18.82 7.25 -19.21
C LEU A 104 18.79 8.69 -19.76
N VAL A 105 19.23 9.67 -18.98
CA VAL A 105 19.28 11.09 -19.40
C VAL A 105 20.26 11.29 -20.56
N ASN A 106 21.35 10.53 -20.59
CA ASN A 106 22.38 10.58 -21.63
C ASN A 106 22.10 9.65 -22.82
N LEU A 107 20.92 9.01 -22.88
CA LEU A 107 20.54 8.04 -23.92
C LEU A 107 21.53 6.87 -24.07
N GLN A 108 22.19 6.52 -22.97
CA GLN A 108 23.08 5.37 -22.91
C GLN A 108 22.30 4.11 -22.53
N PRO A 109 22.74 2.91 -22.96
CA PRO A 109 22.14 1.65 -22.53
C PRO A 109 22.25 1.46 -21.01
N VAL A 110 21.22 0.87 -20.42
CA VAL A 110 21.21 0.49 -18.99
C VAL A 110 21.19 -1.03 -18.87
N SER A 111 22.13 -1.58 -18.11
CA SER A 111 22.26 -3.02 -17.91
C SER A 111 21.33 -3.51 -16.81
N CYS A 112 20.59 -4.59 -17.07
CA CYS A 112 19.82 -5.30 -16.06
C CYS A 112 20.69 -6.37 -15.41
N VAL A 113 20.98 -6.28 -14.11
CA VAL A 113 21.91 -7.25 -13.46
C VAL A 113 21.31 -8.65 -13.29
N LYS A 114 20.00 -8.79 -13.40
CA LYS A 114 19.31 -10.09 -13.32
C LYS A 114 19.38 -10.86 -14.64
N THR A 115 19.30 -10.16 -15.77
CA THR A 115 19.26 -10.79 -17.11
C THR A 115 20.53 -10.60 -17.92
N GLU A 116 21.44 -9.74 -17.45
CA GLU A 116 22.67 -9.34 -18.14
C GLU A 116 22.44 -8.66 -19.50
N VAL A 117 21.20 -8.24 -19.78
CA VAL A 117 20.82 -7.57 -21.03
C VAL A 117 21.00 -6.06 -20.89
N GLU A 118 21.59 -5.44 -21.91
CA GLU A 118 21.60 -3.98 -22.07
C GLU A 118 20.32 -3.49 -22.75
N ILE A 119 19.59 -2.62 -22.06
CA ILE A 119 18.35 -2.05 -22.54
C ILE A 119 18.66 -0.68 -23.15
N LYS A 120 18.40 -0.55 -24.45
CA LYS A 120 18.62 0.70 -25.20
C LYS A 120 17.63 1.78 -24.74
N THR A 121 18.16 2.97 -24.48
CA THR A 121 17.36 4.14 -24.12
C THR A 121 17.00 4.92 -25.38
N THR A 122 15.71 5.17 -25.61
CA THR A 122 15.21 5.86 -26.81
C THR A 122 14.78 7.31 -26.56
N CYS A 123 14.55 7.68 -25.29
CA CYS A 123 14.14 9.02 -24.87
C CYS A 123 14.55 9.27 -23.41
N SER A 124 14.81 10.54 -23.07
CA SER A 124 15.14 10.95 -21.70
C SER A 124 13.88 11.04 -20.83
N PRO A 125 13.97 10.72 -19.53
CA PRO A 125 12.81 10.74 -18.61
C PRO A 125 12.07 12.09 -18.58
N ASP A 126 10.73 12.06 -18.58
CA ASP A 126 9.84 13.23 -18.44
C ASP A 126 9.27 13.35 -17.02
N LEU A 127 9.07 12.21 -16.34
CA LEU A 127 8.52 12.14 -14.99
C LEU A 127 9.16 10.97 -14.24
N VAL A 128 9.38 11.14 -12.94
CA VAL A 128 9.88 10.08 -12.06
C VAL A 128 8.93 9.88 -10.90
N VAL A 129 8.68 8.62 -10.54
CA VAL A 129 7.92 8.25 -9.35
C VAL A 129 8.82 7.40 -8.46
N VAL A 130 9.01 7.84 -7.21
CA VAL A 130 9.89 7.20 -6.22
C VAL A 130 9.13 6.82 -4.96
N ASP A 131 9.51 5.71 -4.34
CA ASP A 131 8.96 5.24 -3.06
C ASP A 131 9.51 6.02 -1.84
N PHE A 132 9.13 5.65 -0.62
CA PHE A 132 9.43 6.37 0.63
C PHE A 132 10.92 6.40 1.07
N PHE A 133 11.83 5.88 0.24
CA PHE A 133 13.28 6.04 0.32
C PHE A 133 13.80 7.02 -0.76
N GLY A 134 13.00 8.04 -1.05
CA GLY A 134 13.11 8.83 -2.26
C GLY A 134 14.06 10.01 -2.22
N SER A 135 14.54 10.48 -1.06
CA SER A 135 15.39 11.69 -0.99
C SER A 135 16.63 11.61 -1.89
N ALA A 136 17.46 10.57 -1.76
CA ALA A 136 18.66 10.41 -2.60
C ALA A 136 18.31 10.19 -4.10
N PRO A 137 17.31 9.37 -4.46
CA PRO A 137 16.78 9.32 -5.83
C PRO A 137 16.32 10.67 -6.38
N ILE A 138 15.57 11.46 -5.59
CA ILE A 138 15.11 12.81 -5.98
C ILE A 138 16.30 13.72 -6.27
N ASP A 139 17.32 13.72 -5.41
CA ASP A 139 18.53 14.51 -5.61
C ASP A 139 19.30 14.07 -6.86
N ALA A 140 19.40 12.76 -7.10
CA ALA A 140 20.01 12.22 -8.31
C ALA A 140 19.26 12.67 -9.57
N VAL A 141 17.93 12.64 -9.54
CA VAL A 141 17.09 13.11 -10.65
C VAL A 141 17.32 14.60 -10.91
N ARG A 142 17.29 15.42 -9.86
CA ARG A 142 17.49 16.87 -9.96
C ARG A 142 18.88 17.23 -10.47
N LYS A 143 19.90 16.49 -10.06
CA LYS A 143 21.29 16.71 -10.46
C LYS A 143 21.56 16.31 -11.91
N ALA A 144 21.01 15.18 -12.35
CA ALA A 144 21.35 14.61 -13.66
C ALA A 144 20.45 15.12 -14.80
N SER A 145 19.20 15.50 -14.51
CA SER A 145 18.23 15.90 -15.54
C SER A 145 18.67 17.15 -16.31
N LYS A 146 18.61 17.09 -17.64
CA LYS A 146 18.91 18.21 -18.56
C LYS A 146 17.70 19.11 -18.85
N LYS A 147 16.52 18.69 -18.40
CA LYS A 147 15.24 19.40 -18.48
C LYS A 147 14.55 19.34 -17.12
N GLN A 148 13.52 20.16 -16.91
CA GLN A 148 12.73 20.05 -15.69
C GLN A 148 12.00 18.70 -15.68
N VAL A 149 12.30 17.88 -14.67
CA VAL A 149 11.66 16.57 -14.46
C VAL A 149 11.03 16.60 -13.08
N LYS A 150 9.71 16.42 -13.01
CA LYS A 150 9.00 16.31 -11.73
C LYS A 150 9.26 14.94 -11.11
N VAL A 151 9.36 14.90 -9.78
CA VAL A 151 9.51 13.68 -9.00
C VAL A 151 8.36 13.55 -8.02
N LEU A 152 7.51 12.55 -8.21
CA LEU A 152 6.37 12.29 -7.34
C LEU A 152 6.66 11.16 -6.36
N PHE A 153 6.11 11.27 -5.15
CA PHE A 153 6.20 10.26 -4.12
C PHE A 153 5.09 9.21 -4.29
N TRP A 154 5.48 7.95 -4.48
CA TRP A 154 4.60 6.79 -4.44
C TRP A 154 4.34 6.34 -3.01
N PHE A 155 3.08 6.32 -2.60
CA PHE A 155 2.70 5.81 -1.28
C PHE A 155 1.64 4.72 -1.37
N ALA A 156 2.02 3.51 -0.95
CA ALA A 156 1.18 2.31 -0.99
C ALA A 156 0.50 1.97 0.35
N GLY A 157 0.57 2.88 1.33
CA GLY A 157 -0.18 2.79 2.59
C GLY A 157 -1.43 3.66 2.60
N SER A 158 -2.11 3.71 3.74
CA SER A 158 -3.29 4.57 3.92
C SER A 158 -2.94 6.06 3.88
N ALA A 159 -3.76 6.89 3.23
CA ALA A 159 -3.61 8.35 3.23
C ALA A 159 -3.50 8.91 4.66
N THR A 160 -4.22 8.30 5.60
CA THR A 160 -4.21 8.70 7.01
C THR A 160 -2.89 8.44 7.70
N SER A 161 -2.27 7.29 7.47
CA SER A 161 -0.95 7.00 8.06
C SER A 161 0.13 7.92 7.51
N LEU A 162 0.05 8.30 6.22
CA LEU A 162 0.92 9.32 5.66
C LEU A 162 0.70 10.69 6.33
N PHE A 163 -0.57 11.09 6.52
CA PHE A 163 -0.92 12.31 7.24
C PHE A 163 -0.41 12.28 8.69
N CYS A 164 -0.49 11.13 9.39
CA CYS A 164 0.07 10.99 10.73
C CYS A 164 1.57 11.31 10.75
N VAL A 165 2.34 10.77 9.80
CA VAL A 165 3.80 10.94 9.77
C VAL A 165 4.21 12.38 9.47
N GLY A 166 3.54 13.03 8.51
CA GLY A 166 4.00 14.31 7.97
C GLY A 166 3.13 15.53 8.26
N GLY A 167 1.85 15.32 8.53
CA GLY A 167 0.83 16.37 8.55
C GLY A 167 1.05 17.43 9.63
N PRO A 168 0.34 18.56 9.55
CA PRO A 168 0.46 19.64 10.54
C PRO A 168 0.11 19.16 11.96
N GLU A 169 0.89 19.61 12.96
CA GLU A 169 0.64 19.26 14.37
C GLU A 169 -0.73 19.75 14.87
N SER A 170 -1.19 20.90 14.38
CA SER A 170 -2.51 21.44 14.68
C SER A 170 -3.67 20.54 14.25
N GLN A 171 -3.41 19.56 13.39
CA GLN A 171 -4.39 18.60 12.89
C GLN A 171 -4.04 17.15 13.28
N GLY A 172 -3.09 16.96 14.21
CA GLY A 172 -2.71 15.64 14.74
C GLY A 172 -1.59 14.92 13.98
N GLY A 173 -0.99 15.52 12.95
CA GLY A 173 0.24 15.00 12.35
C GLY A 173 1.50 15.30 13.20
N LYS A 174 2.69 14.88 12.75
CA LYS A 174 3.95 15.10 13.49
C LYS A 174 4.75 16.33 13.04
N GLY A 175 4.26 17.11 12.08
CA GLY A 175 4.94 18.29 11.55
C GLY A 175 6.29 17.95 10.92
N ASN A 176 7.27 18.85 11.03
CA ASN A 176 8.63 18.60 10.53
C ASN A 176 9.35 17.58 11.42
N LEU A 177 9.21 16.29 11.10
CA LEU A 177 9.72 15.20 11.91
C LEU A 177 11.24 15.25 12.05
N ARG A 178 11.98 15.63 11.00
CA ARG A 178 13.44 15.68 11.01
C ARG A 178 13.98 16.69 12.02
N THR A 179 13.51 17.94 11.96
CA THR A 179 13.95 19.01 12.88
C THR A 179 13.67 18.64 14.32
N ARG A 180 12.45 18.15 14.60
CA ARG A 180 12.07 17.71 15.96
C ARG A 180 12.90 16.54 16.46
N SER A 181 13.19 15.58 15.59
CA SER A 181 14.02 14.43 15.94
C SER A 181 15.45 14.85 16.27
N GLN A 182 16.00 15.86 15.57
CA GLN A 182 17.31 16.43 15.88
C GLN A 182 17.32 17.12 17.26
N GLU A 183 16.27 17.86 17.60
CA GLU A 183 16.14 18.52 18.90
C GLU A 183 16.06 17.50 20.05
N VAL A 184 15.23 16.46 19.89
CA VAL A 184 15.11 15.38 20.88
C VAL A 184 16.43 14.62 21.00
N ALA A 185 17.04 14.20 19.89
CA ALA A 185 18.32 13.50 19.86
C ALA A 185 19.42 14.27 20.59
N LYS A 186 19.54 15.58 20.35
CA LYS A 186 20.49 16.46 21.05
C LYS A 186 20.23 16.53 22.56
N ARG A 187 18.96 16.62 22.97
CA ARG A 187 18.58 16.75 24.38
C ARG A 187 18.75 15.46 25.17
N THR A 188 18.50 14.30 24.55
CA THR A 188 18.47 13.00 25.23
C THR A 188 19.65 12.10 24.89
N CYS A 189 20.60 12.56 24.08
CA CYS A 189 21.81 11.83 23.67
C CYS A 189 21.51 10.47 23.00
N ILE A 190 20.48 10.43 22.15
CA ILE A 190 20.11 9.25 21.34
C ILE A 190 20.30 9.55 19.84
N SER A 191 20.20 8.55 18.97
CA SER A 191 20.25 8.79 17.53
C SER A 191 19.02 9.56 17.04
N ILE A 192 19.14 10.25 15.89
CA ILE A 192 17.99 10.95 15.28
C ILE A 192 16.89 9.94 14.92
N GLU A 193 17.25 8.73 14.51
CA GLU A 193 16.32 7.66 14.19
C GLU A 193 15.56 7.19 15.44
N GLU A 194 16.23 6.99 16.57
CA GLU A 194 15.54 6.62 17.82
C GLU A 194 14.61 7.73 18.30
N ALA A 195 15.06 9.00 18.21
CA ALA A 195 14.23 10.16 18.53
C ALA A 195 12.97 10.23 17.64
N ALA A 196 13.11 9.97 16.33
CA ALA A 196 11.99 9.94 15.41
C ALA A 196 10.96 8.87 15.81
N ALA A 197 11.42 7.66 16.17
CA ALA A 197 10.55 6.58 16.60
C ALA A 197 9.80 6.91 17.90
N GLN A 198 10.45 7.59 18.85
CA GLN A 198 9.77 8.08 20.06
C GLN A 198 8.67 9.09 19.70
N ILE A 199 8.91 10.01 18.77
CA ILE A 199 7.90 10.99 18.35
C ILE A 199 6.72 10.31 17.62
N THR A 200 7.00 9.32 16.77
CA THR A 200 5.98 8.69 15.91
C THR A 200 5.25 7.52 16.56
N LEU A 201 5.82 6.83 17.54
CA LEU A 201 5.24 5.58 18.08
C LEU A 201 4.81 5.66 19.55
N THR A 202 5.56 6.35 20.43
CA THR A 202 5.31 6.20 21.87
C THR A 202 4.16 7.05 22.40
N GLY A 203 3.74 8.09 21.65
CA GLY A 203 2.67 9.00 22.05
C GLY A 203 2.95 9.77 23.36
N LYS A 204 2.06 10.69 23.72
CA LYS A 204 2.06 11.46 24.97
C LYS A 204 0.75 11.32 25.75
N GLY A 205 -0.19 10.52 25.25
CA GLY A 205 -1.54 10.41 25.78
C GLY A 205 -2.45 11.57 25.40
N SER A 206 -2.09 12.29 24.32
CA SER A 206 -2.91 13.38 23.81
C SER A 206 -4.07 12.82 22.97
N LEU A 207 -5.27 13.37 23.15
CA LEU A 207 -6.42 13.03 22.30
C LEU A 207 -6.23 13.70 20.94
N VAL A 208 -6.04 12.89 19.89
CA VAL A 208 -5.87 13.36 18.51
C VAL A 208 -7.13 13.16 17.68
N ARG A 209 -7.32 14.04 16.70
CA ARG A 209 -8.44 14.01 15.74
C ARG A 209 -7.88 13.92 14.34
N LEU A 210 -7.52 12.71 13.94
CA LEU A 210 -6.97 12.44 12.62
C LEU A 210 -8.08 12.46 11.56
N PRO A 211 -7.82 13.01 10.36
CA PRO A 211 -8.79 13.02 9.27
C PRO A 211 -9.37 11.63 8.97
N GLY A 212 -10.70 11.52 8.95
CA GLY A 212 -11.38 10.28 8.62
C GLY A 212 -11.30 9.17 9.67
N LEU A 213 -10.90 9.48 10.92
CA LEU A 213 -10.88 8.56 12.05
C LEU A 213 -11.72 9.07 13.24
N PRO A 214 -12.19 8.18 14.12
CA PRO A 214 -12.72 8.62 15.41
C PRO A 214 -11.61 9.26 16.26
N PRO A 215 -11.94 10.06 17.29
CA PRO A 215 -10.95 10.51 18.27
C PRO A 215 -10.27 9.30 18.93
N MET A 216 -8.94 9.38 19.08
CA MET A 216 -8.11 8.35 19.67
C MET A 216 -6.94 8.97 20.40
N TYR A 217 -6.38 8.30 21.40
CA TYR A 217 -5.11 8.75 21.97
C TYR A 217 -3.97 8.50 20.97
N ASP A 218 -2.98 9.37 20.96
CA ASP A 218 -1.85 9.28 20.03
C ASP A 218 -1.00 8.01 20.18
N TYR A 219 -1.00 7.35 21.34
CA TYR A 219 -0.36 6.05 21.53
C TYR A 219 -1.16 4.86 20.97
N GLU A 220 -2.45 5.03 20.65
CA GLU A 220 -3.26 3.94 20.09
C GLU A 220 -2.78 3.48 18.70
N ILE A 221 -1.95 4.28 18.03
CA ILE A 221 -1.28 3.89 16.78
C ILE A 221 -0.21 2.81 16.97
N GLN A 222 0.23 2.57 18.22
CA GLN A 222 1.12 1.48 18.60
C GLN A 222 0.37 0.44 19.44
N PRO A 223 -0.43 -0.45 18.81
CA PRO A 223 -1.29 -1.39 19.52
C PRO A 223 -0.51 -2.54 20.17
N GLN A 224 0.71 -2.83 19.72
CA GLN A 224 1.51 -3.95 20.21
C GLN A 224 2.97 -3.55 20.46
N ARG A 225 3.70 -4.44 21.15
CA ARG A 225 5.16 -4.36 21.23
C ARG A 225 5.79 -4.35 19.84
N LEU A 226 6.87 -3.61 19.69
CA LEU A 226 7.57 -3.48 18.42
C LEU A 226 8.28 -4.79 18.08
N ILE A 227 8.17 -5.19 16.81
CA ILE A 227 8.90 -6.34 16.24
C ILE A 227 10.32 -5.97 15.77
N ALA A 228 10.72 -4.72 15.97
CA ALA A 228 11.96 -4.14 15.46
C ALA A 228 12.50 -3.05 16.41
N PRO A 229 13.82 -2.78 16.38
CA PRO A 229 14.42 -1.67 17.14
C PRO A 229 13.81 -0.32 16.78
N LEU A 230 13.74 0.60 17.75
CA LEU A 230 13.22 1.96 17.54
C LEU A 230 13.95 2.68 16.40
N ALA A 231 15.29 2.64 16.37
CA ALA A 231 16.09 3.24 15.30
C ALA A 231 15.66 2.75 13.90
N LEU A 232 15.28 1.49 13.75
CA LEU A 232 14.80 0.94 12.48
C LEU A 232 13.56 1.70 11.99
N LEU A 233 12.56 1.76 12.86
CA LEU A 233 11.22 2.27 12.57
C LEU A 233 11.20 3.80 12.45
N GLY A 234 11.99 4.47 13.29
CA GLY A 234 12.18 5.91 13.19
C GLY A 234 12.95 6.30 11.94
N GLY A 235 13.94 5.50 11.52
CA GLY A 235 14.59 5.67 10.22
C GLY A 235 13.61 5.58 9.04
N VAL A 236 12.66 4.63 9.07
CA VAL A 236 11.58 4.55 8.07
C VAL A 236 10.68 5.80 8.09
N SER A 237 10.32 6.26 9.30
CA SER A 237 9.50 7.46 9.47
C SER A 237 10.19 8.72 8.94
N LEU A 238 11.48 8.90 9.24
CA LEU A 238 12.30 10.01 8.74
C LEU A 238 12.37 10.00 7.23
N ARG A 239 12.70 8.86 6.61
CA ARG A 239 12.82 8.77 5.15
C ARG A 239 11.49 9.02 4.43
N THR A 240 10.39 8.56 5.02
CA THR A 240 9.04 8.88 4.54
C THR A 240 8.77 10.39 4.58
N SER A 241 9.07 11.02 5.73
CA SER A 241 8.92 12.47 5.91
C SER A 241 9.80 13.26 4.93
N ASP A 242 11.08 12.89 4.80
CA ASP A 242 12.05 13.55 3.93
C ASP A 242 11.64 13.45 2.45
N THR A 243 11.17 12.27 2.03
CA THR A 243 10.69 12.06 0.66
C THR A 243 9.46 12.92 0.37
N MET A 244 8.52 12.97 1.30
CA MET A 244 7.32 13.78 1.18
C MET A 244 7.64 15.28 1.19
N GLU A 245 8.61 15.74 1.98
CA GLU A 245 9.11 17.13 1.94
C GLU A 245 9.78 17.45 0.60
N ALA A 246 10.58 16.53 0.07
CA ALA A 246 11.38 16.75 -1.13
C ALA A 246 10.61 16.59 -2.46
N CYS A 247 9.50 15.83 -2.51
CA CYS A 247 8.80 15.54 -3.76
C CYS A 247 7.96 16.71 -4.31
N ASP A 248 7.63 16.65 -5.60
CA ASP A 248 6.80 17.64 -6.30
C ASP A 248 5.29 17.32 -6.23
N GLY A 249 4.89 16.21 -5.60
CA GLY A 249 3.51 15.74 -5.44
C GLY A 249 3.46 14.27 -5.04
N ILE A 250 2.27 13.74 -4.77
CA ILE A 250 2.09 12.38 -4.23
C ILE A 250 1.11 11.58 -5.08
N VAL A 251 1.44 10.31 -5.32
CA VAL A 251 0.56 9.31 -5.90
C VAL A 251 0.23 8.29 -4.81
N LEU A 252 -1.05 8.17 -4.47
CA LEU A 252 -1.56 7.24 -3.48
C LEU A 252 -2.11 6.01 -4.19
N ALA A 253 -1.77 4.81 -3.68
CA ALA A 253 -2.33 3.55 -4.17
C ALA A 253 -3.78 3.31 -3.72
N THR A 254 -4.34 4.21 -2.90
CA THR A 254 -5.67 4.08 -2.29
C THR A 254 -6.75 4.76 -3.13
N PRO A 255 -7.99 4.20 -3.20
CA PRO A 255 -9.12 4.89 -3.80
C PRO A 255 -9.64 6.00 -2.91
N GLU A 256 -10.04 7.12 -3.52
CA GLU A 256 -10.56 8.27 -2.78
C GLU A 256 -11.82 7.96 -1.97
N CYS A 257 -12.73 7.14 -2.51
CA CYS A 257 -13.94 6.73 -1.80
C CYS A 257 -13.70 5.97 -0.47
N TYR A 258 -12.50 5.42 -0.24
CA TYR A 258 -12.15 4.75 1.01
C TYR A 258 -11.62 5.73 2.09
N GLU A 259 -10.95 6.81 1.70
CA GLU A 259 -10.29 7.76 2.61
C GLU A 259 -10.60 9.23 2.27
N ILE A 260 -11.87 9.55 2.02
CA ILE A 260 -12.33 10.87 1.53
C ILE A 260 -11.75 12.01 2.39
N GLU A 261 -11.93 11.96 3.71
CA GLU A 261 -11.50 13.05 4.60
C GLU A 261 -9.97 13.15 4.71
N ALA A 262 -9.25 12.02 4.69
CA ALA A 262 -7.80 12.05 4.79
C ALA A 262 -7.12 12.52 3.49
N ILE A 263 -7.67 12.14 2.35
CA ILE A 263 -7.18 12.63 1.05
C ILE A 263 -7.49 14.12 0.89
N ALA A 264 -8.67 14.57 1.31
CA ALA A 264 -9.01 16.00 1.33
C ALA A 264 -8.01 16.79 2.21
N ALA A 265 -7.74 16.31 3.43
CA ALA A 265 -6.78 16.95 4.33
C ALA A 265 -5.35 16.99 3.77
N LEU A 266 -4.90 15.92 3.09
CA LEU A 266 -3.61 15.92 2.38
C LEU A 266 -3.57 16.95 1.25
N ARG A 267 -4.64 17.05 0.45
CA ARG A 267 -4.74 18.04 -0.64
C ARG A 267 -4.71 19.46 -0.10
N ASP A 268 -5.52 19.75 0.93
CA ASP A 268 -5.58 21.08 1.55
C ASP A 268 -4.22 21.49 2.12
N TRP A 269 -3.54 20.57 2.80
CA TRP A 269 -2.22 20.81 3.36
C TRP A 269 -1.17 21.08 2.27
N LEU A 270 -1.17 20.30 1.19
CA LEU A 270 -0.14 20.37 0.14
C LEU A 270 -0.43 21.44 -0.94
N ALA A 271 -1.67 21.96 -0.97
CA ALA A 271 -2.07 23.08 -1.83
C ALA A 271 -1.24 24.34 -1.59
N GLY A 272 -0.84 24.63 -0.33
CA GLY A 272 0.00 25.78 0.00
C GLY A 272 1.40 25.76 -0.66
N SER A 273 1.81 24.59 -1.17
CA SER A 273 3.07 24.37 -1.88
C SER A 273 2.88 23.97 -3.35
N SER A 274 1.66 24.05 -3.88
CA SER A 274 1.31 23.64 -5.25
C SER A 274 1.68 22.19 -5.61
N ARG A 275 1.70 21.30 -4.61
CA ARG A 275 2.03 19.87 -4.79
C ARG A 275 0.73 19.05 -4.94
N PRO A 276 0.46 18.44 -6.11
CA PRO A 276 -0.79 17.70 -6.35
C PRO A 276 -0.80 16.33 -5.67
N ILE A 277 -2.01 15.83 -5.42
CA ILE A 277 -2.28 14.48 -4.88
C ILE A 277 -3.18 13.70 -5.82
N TYR A 278 -2.71 12.53 -6.25
CA TYR A 278 -3.44 11.62 -7.13
C TYR A 278 -3.80 10.34 -6.38
N ALA A 279 -5.09 10.14 -6.09
CA ALA A 279 -5.60 8.93 -5.47
C ALA A 279 -5.97 7.91 -6.55
N CYS A 280 -5.03 7.00 -6.85
CA CYS A 280 -5.08 6.13 -8.02
C CYS A 280 -5.56 4.71 -7.70
N GLY A 281 -6.07 4.44 -6.50
CA GLY A 281 -6.54 3.10 -6.10
C GLY A 281 -7.99 2.79 -6.52
N PRO A 282 -8.47 1.55 -6.33
CA PRO A 282 -7.69 0.38 -6.00
C PRO A 282 -6.85 -0.04 -7.21
N LEU A 283 -5.66 -0.57 -6.96
CA LEU A 283 -4.76 -1.03 -8.02
C LEU A 283 -4.69 -2.55 -7.98
N ILE A 284 -5.80 -3.17 -8.40
CA ILE A 284 -5.98 -4.62 -8.39
C ILE A 284 -6.30 -5.09 -9.83
N PRO A 285 -5.62 -6.13 -10.35
CA PRO A 285 -5.95 -6.73 -11.64
C PRO A 285 -7.28 -7.47 -11.57
N SER A 286 -8.04 -7.49 -12.67
CA SER A 286 -9.33 -8.16 -12.78
C SER A 286 -9.42 -8.94 -14.08
N GLY A 287 -10.22 -10.01 -14.12
CA GLY A 287 -10.45 -10.81 -15.32
C GLY A 287 -9.85 -12.22 -15.23
N ALA A 288 -10.10 -13.03 -16.26
CA ALA A 288 -9.71 -14.44 -16.28
C ALA A 288 -8.18 -14.62 -16.20
N GLN A 289 -7.42 -13.77 -16.90
CA GLN A 289 -5.95 -13.80 -16.87
C GLN A 289 -5.41 -13.46 -15.49
N ALA A 290 -5.95 -12.44 -14.83
CA ALA A 290 -5.58 -12.07 -13.47
C ALA A 290 -5.77 -13.22 -12.47
N VAL A 291 -6.87 -13.97 -12.60
CA VAL A 291 -7.19 -15.14 -11.79
C VAL A 291 -6.25 -16.31 -12.11
N ALA A 292 -6.02 -16.61 -13.39
CA ALA A 292 -5.15 -17.70 -13.81
C ALA A 292 -3.70 -17.52 -13.30
N PHE A 293 -3.15 -16.32 -13.46
CA PHE A 293 -1.79 -16.03 -13.00
C PHE A 293 -1.67 -15.90 -11.48
N GLU A 294 -2.73 -15.54 -10.74
CA GLU A 294 -2.73 -15.64 -9.27
C GLU A 294 -2.60 -17.11 -8.84
N LYS A 295 -3.34 -18.02 -9.49
CA LYS A 295 -3.25 -19.47 -9.18
C LYS A 295 -1.85 -20.02 -9.44
N LEU A 296 -1.18 -19.55 -10.49
CA LEU A 296 0.21 -19.93 -10.78
C LEU A 296 1.21 -19.48 -9.70
N GLN A 297 0.87 -18.49 -8.88
CA GLN A 297 1.73 -18.04 -7.79
C GLN A 297 1.66 -18.93 -6.55
N SER A 298 0.75 -19.91 -6.50
CA SER A 298 0.64 -20.82 -5.35
C SER A 298 0.68 -22.29 -5.74
N SER A 299 1.57 -23.01 -5.05
CA SER A 299 1.63 -24.47 -5.12
C SER A 299 0.41 -25.17 -4.53
N ASP A 300 -0.39 -24.49 -3.69
CA ASP A 300 -1.58 -25.08 -3.05
C ASP A 300 -2.91 -24.59 -3.65
N ALA A 301 -2.90 -23.83 -4.75
CA ALA A 301 -4.11 -23.26 -5.35
C ALA A 301 -5.23 -24.30 -5.53
N ALA A 302 -4.92 -25.47 -6.10
CA ALA A 302 -5.90 -26.55 -6.31
C ALA A 302 -6.46 -27.11 -4.99
N LYS A 303 -5.64 -27.21 -3.93
CA LYS A 303 -6.10 -27.67 -2.61
C LYS A 303 -7.02 -26.65 -1.97
N VAL A 304 -6.67 -25.37 -2.07
CA VAL A 304 -7.47 -24.25 -1.54
C VAL A 304 -8.82 -24.19 -2.25
N GLU A 305 -8.84 -24.27 -3.58
CA GLU A 305 -10.10 -24.31 -4.35
C GLU A 305 -10.97 -25.50 -3.96
N SER A 306 -10.38 -26.69 -3.87
CA SER A 306 -11.10 -27.90 -3.46
C SER A 306 -11.71 -27.73 -2.06
N PHE A 307 -10.95 -27.13 -1.13
CA PHE A 307 -11.43 -26.82 0.21
C PHE A 307 -12.58 -25.81 0.16
N LEU A 308 -12.41 -24.68 -0.52
CA LEU A 308 -13.42 -23.62 -0.61
C LEU A 308 -14.72 -24.14 -1.24
N HIS A 309 -14.63 -24.93 -2.31
CA HIS A 309 -15.79 -25.56 -2.94
C HIS A 309 -16.51 -26.54 -2.00
N ALA A 310 -15.74 -27.37 -1.28
CA ALA A 310 -16.31 -28.29 -0.30
C ALA A 310 -16.99 -27.53 0.85
N LYS A 311 -16.42 -26.41 1.31
CA LYS A 311 -17.02 -25.57 2.37
C LYS A 311 -18.22 -24.79 1.88
N LEU A 312 -18.20 -24.25 0.66
CA LEU A 312 -19.36 -23.64 0.02
C LEU A 312 -20.53 -24.64 -0.04
N THR A 313 -20.27 -25.89 -0.44
CA THR A 313 -21.29 -26.95 -0.52
C THR A 313 -21.84 -27.34 0.87
N SER A 314 -20.98 -27.43 1.89
CA SER A 314 -21.38 -27.95 3.21
C SER A 314 -21.84 -26.88 4.21
N HIS A 315 -21.41 -25.63 4.06
CA HIS A 315 -21.66 -24.54 5.02
C HIS A 315 -22.32 -23.31 4.36
N GLY A 316 -22.46 -23.30 3.03
CA GLY A 316 -23.03 -22.18 2.28
C GLY A 316 -22.03 -21.05 2.02
N GLU A 317 -22.53 -19.99 1.37
CA GLU A 317 -21.77 -18.77 1.11
C GLU A 317 -21.36 -18.09 2.42
N HIS A 318 -20.25 -17.35 2.37
CA HIS A 318 -19.80 -16.50 3.48
C HIS A 318 -19.54 -17.24 4.81
N SER A 319 -19.11 -18.49 4.74
CA SER A 319 -18.94 -19.39 5.90
C SER A 319 -17.49 -19.56 6.36
N VAL A 320 -16.51 -19.25 5.52
CA VAL A 320 -15.08 -19.50 5.77
C VAL A 320 -14.38 -18.27 6.36
N LEU A 321 -13.59 -18.43 7.42
CA LEU A 321 -12.63 -17.41 7.88
C LEU A 321 -11.34 -17.52 7.07
N TYR A 322 -10.96 -16.45 6.39
CA TYR A 322 -9.60 -16.32 5.89
C TYR A 322 -8.75 -15.61 6.95
N ILE A 323 -7.62 -16.17 7.34
CA ILE A 323 -6.73 -15.64 8.39
C ILE A 323 -5.36 -15.39 7.78
N SER A 324 -4.92 -14.12 7.77
CA SER A 324 -3.59 -13.75 7.29
C SER A 324 -3.11 -12.42 7.86
N PHE A 325 -1.87 -12.38 8.30
CA PHE A 325 -1.27 -11.20 8.94
C PHE A 325 -0.25 -10.48 8.03
N GLY A 326 -0.40 -10.66 6.72
CA GLY A 326 0.48 -10.05 5.72
C GLY A 326 1.83 -10.76 5.61
N THR A 327 2.79 -10.13 4.93
CA THR A 327 4.07 -10.75 4.55
C THR A 327 5.18 -10.62 5.59
N ILE A 328 4.96 -9.83 6.65
CA ILE A 328 5.98 -9.54 7.68
C ILE A 328 5.48 -9.96 9.07
N PHE A 329 4.22 -9.68 9.39
CA PHE A 329 3.70 -9.82 10.73
C PHE A 329 3.05 -11.19 10.96
N PHE A 330 3.07 -11.62 12.21
CA PHE A 330 2.36 -12.78 12.72
C PHE A 330 2.19 -12.60 14.25
N PRO A 331 1.17 -13.20 14.89
CA PRO A 331 1.00 -13.10 16.35
C PRO A 331 2.25 -13.54 17.11
N LEU A 332 2.75 -12.69 18.02
CA LEU A 332 3.86 -13.02 18.92
C LEU A 332 3.44 -13.86 20.13
N GLU A 333 2.13 -13.88 20.42
CA GLU A 333 1.49 -14.67 21.48
C GLU A 333 0.70 -15.81 20.79
N PRO A 334 1.36 -16.92 20.43
CA PRO A 334 0.76 -18.01 19.64
C PRO A 334 -0.45 -18.66 20.34
N GLU A 335 -0.51 -18.61 21.66
CA GLU A 335 -1.64 -19.08 22.48
C GLU A 335 -2.95 -18.33 22.18
N LYS A 336 -2.89 -17.03 21.87
CA LYS A 336 -4.08 -16.27 21.46
C LYS A 336 -4.55 -16.71 20.07
N LEU A 337 -3.63 -17.00 19.15
CA LEU A 337 -4.00 -17.56 17.86
C LEU A 337 -4.62 -18.96 18.04
N ALA A 338 -4.01 -19.83 18.84
CA ALA A 338 -4.54 -21.16 19.14
C ALA A 338 -5.97 -21.08 19.67
N ALA A 339 -6.19 -20.26 20.69
CA ALA A 339 -7.52 -20.05 21.27
C ALA A 339 -8.53 -19.52 20.24
N PHE A 340 -8.13 -18.59 19.36
CA PHE A 340 -9.01 -18.12 18.29
C PHE A 340 -9.42 -19.23 17.32
N LEU A 341 -8.48 -20.10 16.95
CA LEU A 341 -8.75 -21.25 16.08
C LEU A 341 -9.65 -22.28 16.78
N GLU A 342 -9.41 -22.56 18.06
CA GLU A 342 -10.26 -23.44 18.88
C GLU A 342 -11.70 -22.92 18.95
N ILE A 343 -11.90 -21.63 19.20
CA ILE A 343 -13.22 -20.99 19.20
C ILE A 343 -13.90 -21.12 17.81
N ALA A 344 -13.14 -20.99 16.72
CA ALA A 344 -13.67 -21.20 15.37
C ALA A 344 -14.10 -22.66 15.17
N VAL A 345 -13.30 -23.64 15.62
CA VAL A 345 -13.65 -25.07 15.59
C VAL A 345 -14.91 -25.35 16.41
N GLU A 346 -14.99 -24.86 17.64
CA GLU A 346 -16.16 -25.03 18.52
C GLU A 346 -17.43 -24.48 17.90
N LYS A 347 -17.34 -23.30 17.24
CA LYS A 347 -18.45 -22.68 16.51
C LYS A 347 -18.68 -23.28 15.13
N LYS A 348 -17.92 -24.31 14.74
CA LYS A 348 -18.00 -24.99 13.43
C LYS A 348 -17.80 -24.04 12.25
N VAL A 349 -16.92 -23.06 12.42
CA VAL A 349 -16.57 -22.10 11.37
C VAL A 349 -15.32 -22.61 10.65
N PRO A 350 -15.41 -23.03 9.38
CA PRO A 350 -14.23 -23.43 8.63
C PRO A 350 -13.28 -22.25 8.44
N PHE A 351 -11.97 -22.52 8.40
CA PHE A 351 -10.98 -21.45 8.21
C PHE A 351 -9.80 -21.90 7.34
N ILE A 352 -9.12 -20.91 6.76
CA ILE A 352 -7.82 -21.04 6.09
C ILE A 352 -6.86 -20.10 6.82
N LEU A 353 -5.75 -20.64 7.32
CA LEU A 353 -4.67 -19.87 7.91
C LEU A 353 -3.49 -19.77 6.93
N ASN A 354 -3.20 -18.56 6.47
CA ASN A 354 -2.06 -18.26 5.61
C ASN A 354 -0.91 -17.65 6.41
N HIS A 355 0.26 -18.27 6.34
CA HIS A 355 1.47 -17.83 7.02
C HIS A 355 2.59 -17.54 6.01
N THR A 356 2.96 -16.28 5.86
CA THR A 356 4.00 -15.84 4.92
C THR A 356 5.10 -15.00 5.57
N SER A 357 5.07 -14.81 6.89
CA SER A 357 6.16 -14.10 7.59
C SER A 357 7.44 -14.94 7.54
N PRO A 358 8.57 -14.37 7.10
CA PRO A 358 9.87 -15.06 7.16
C PRO A 358 10.52 -14.95 8.54
N TYR A 359 9.97 -14.13 9.44
CA TYR A 359 10.62 -13.74 10.70
C TYR A 359 10.02 -14.43 11.93
N ILE A 360 8.78 -14.87 11.84
CA ILE A 360 8.07 -15.53 12.94
C ILE A 360 7.70 -16.93 12.43
N PRO A 361 8.06 -18.01 13.13
CA PRO A 361 7.73 -19.37 12.70
C PRO A 361 6.25 -19.67 12.94
N LEU A 362 5.72 -20.59 12.13
CA LEU A 362 4.39 -21.14 12.34
C LEU A 362 4.38 -21.99 13.63
N PRO A 363 3.41 -21.80 14.54
CA PRO A 363 3.33 -22.61 15.76
C PRO A 363 3.06 -24.10 15.50
N ASP A 364 3.59 -24.97 16.35
CA ASP A 364 3.54 -26.43 16.20
C ASP A 364 2.11 -27.02 16.19
N PHE A 365 1.14 -26.32 16.79
CA PHE A 365 -0.26 -26.76 16.78
C PHE A 365 -0.93 -26.63 15.40
N VAL A 366 -0.31 -25.92 14.45
CA VAL A 366 -0.83 -25.80 13.08
C VAL A 366 -0.25 -26.93 12.23
N THR A 367 -1.01 -28.02 12.11
CA THR A 367 -0.56 -29.26 11.44
C THR A 367 -0.85 -29.30 9.95
N ASP A 368 -1.87 -28.60 9.47
CA ASP A 368 -2.26 -28.52 8.05
C ASP A 368 -1.91 -27.16 7.46
N LYS A 369 -1.14 -27.15 6.36
CA LYS A 369 -0.65 -25.93 5.69
C LYS A 369 -1.40 -25.74 4.37
N LEU A 370 -2.02 -24.57 4.20
CA LEU A 370 -2.60 -24.12 2.94
C LEU A 370 -2.05 -22.74 2.58
N SER A 371 -1.59 -22.56 1.34
CA SER A 371 -1.07 -21.28 0.86
C SER A 371 -1.94 -20.65 -0.25
N SER A 372 -2.18 -19.35 -0.12
CA SER A 372 -2.91 -18.45 -1.06
C SER A 372 -4.42 -18.71 -1.23
N TYR A 373 -5.08 -17.82 -1.99
CA TYR A 373 -6.53 -17.66 -2.07
C TYR A 373 -6.98 -17.36 -3.52
N SER A 374 -8.14 -17.87 -3.97
CA SER A 374 -8.73 -17.38 -5.23
C SER A 374 -10.25 -17.53 -5.38
N ASP A 375 -11.02 -17.81 -4.31
CA ASP A 375 -12.50 -17.86 -4.44
C ASP A 375 -13.25 -17.12 -3.31
N CYS A 376 -13.94 -16.05 -3.69
CA CYS A 376 -14.68 -15.11 -2.83
C CYS A 376 -15.94 -15.71 -2.22
N MET A 377 -16.63 -16.63 -2.90
CA MET A 377 -18.02 -16.95 -2.54
C MET A 377 -18.16 -17.62 -1.16
N ALA A 378 -17.22 -18.48 -0.81
CA ALA A 378 -17.21 -19.16 0.49
C ALA A 378 -16.74 -18.25 1.64
N THR A 379 -16.07 -17.13 1.37
CA THR A 379 -15.36 -16.38 2.42
C THR A 379 -16.30 -15.46 3.18
N GLY A 380 -16.41 -15.72 4.48
CA GLY A 380 -17.19 -14.95 5.44
C GLY A 380 -16.43 -13.72 5.92
N TYR A 381 -15.34 -13.92 6.64
CA TYR A 381 -14.55 -12.82 7.21
C TYR A 381 -13.07 -13.00 6.94
N PHE A 382 -12.37 -11.86 6.87
CA PHE A 382 -10.92 -11.83 6.83
C PHE A 382 -10.36 -11.38 8.19
N VAL A 383 -9.80 -12.31 8.95
CA VAL A 383 -8.98 -12.01 10.13
C VAL A 383 -7.62 -11.51 9.65
N SER A 384 -7.36 -10.21 9.85
CA SER A 384 -6.25 -9.52 9.22
C SER A 384 -5.51 -8.62 10.17
N HIS A 385 -4.20 -8.50 9.95
CA HIS A 385 -3.40 -7.40 10.51
C HIS A 385 -3.90 -5.99 10.13
N ALA A 386 -4.81 -5.86 9.16
CA ALA A 386 -5.33 -4.60 8.63
C ALA A 386 -4.28 -3.73 7.92
N GLY A 387 -3.24 -4.33 7.32
CA GLY A 387 -2.36 -3.64 6.39
C GLY A 387 -3.11 -3.16 5.14
N HIS A 388 -2.77 -1.97 4.63
CA HIS A 388 -3.57 -1.27 3.62
C HIS A 388 -3.97 -2.12 2.41
N ASN A 389 -3.01 -2.80 1.77
CA ASN A 389 -3.29 -3.59 0.58
C ASN A 389 -4.32 -4.69 0.84
N SER A 390 -4.19 -5.42 1.94
CA SER A 390 -5.13 -6.47 2.34
C SER A 390 -6.52 -5.90 2.65
N VAL A 391 -6.59 -4.68 3.18
CA VAL A 391 -7.86 -3.98 3.38
C VAL A 391 -8.51 -3.65 2.04
N ILE A 392 -7.76 -3.09 1.08
CA ILE A 392 -8.29 -2.76 -0.25
C ILE A 392 -8.73 -4.02 -1.01
N GLU A 393 -7.98 -5.12 -0.91
CA GLU A 393 -8.37 -6.43 -1.44
C GLU A 393 -9.68 -6.93 -0.82
N ALA A 394 -9.79 -6.91 0.51
CA ALA A 394 -10.99 -7.35 1.22
C ALA A 394 -12.22 -6.55 0.81
N ILE A 395 -12.09 -5.22 0.69
CA ILE A 395 -13.20 -4.35 0.29
C ILE A 395 -13.58 -4.58 -1.17
N THR A 396 -12.59 -4.79 -2.06
CA THR A 396 -12.84 -5.10 -3.48
C THR A 396 -13.60 -6.42 -3.63
N GLU A 397 -13.40 -7.37 -2.71
CA GLU A 397 -14.20 -8.60 -2.65
C GLU A 397 -15.51 -8.44 -1.87
N GLY A 398 -15.67 -7.36 -1.08
CA GLY A 398 -16.84 -7.12 -0.23
C GLY A 398 -16.85 -8.01 1.02
N VAL A 399 -15.66 -8.41 1.47
CA VAL A 399 -15.44 -9.27 2.63
C VAL A 399 -15.18 -8.39 3.86
N PRO A 400 -16.00 -8.49 4.92
CA PRO A 400 -15.76 -7.78 6.17
C PRO A 400 -14.53 -8.32 6.92
N LEU A 401 -13.92 -7.48 7.75
CA LEU A 401 -12.65 -7.80 8.44
C LEU A 401 -12.82 -8.03 9.94
N ILE A 402 -11.94 -8.84 10.53
CA ILE A 402 -11.66 -8.87 11.96
C ILE A 402 -10.20 -8.45 12.14
N CYS A 403 -9.99 -7.23 12.62
CA CYS A 403 -8.68 -6.59 12.68
C CYS A 403 -7.90 -7.01 13.93
N TRP A 404 -6.66 -7.45 13.69
CA TRP A 404 -5.65 -7.78 14.68
C TRP A 404 -4.42 -6.89 14.44
N PRO A 405 -4.48 -5.59 14.78
CA PRO A 405 -3.49 -4.62 14.33
C PRO A 405 -2.14 -4.77 15.07
N PHE A 406 -1.03 -4.54 14.36
CA PHE A 406 0.35 -4.68 14.90
C PHE A 406 1.11 -3.36 14.95
N LEU A 407 1.36 -2.74 13.79
CA LEU A 407 2.21 -1.55 13.64
C LEU A 407 1.85 -0.78 12.35
N LEU A 408 2.51 0.34 12.08
CA LEU A 408 2.37 1.14 10.87
C LEU A 408 0.94 1.70 10.75
N ASP A 409 0.26 1.41 9.66
CA ASP A 409 -1.09 1.87 9.35
C ASP A 409 -2.20 0.94 9.88
N HIS A 410 -1.84 -0.18 10.52
CA HIS A 410 -2.78 -1.22 10.92
C HIS A 410 -3.82 -0.71 11.91
N ALA A 411 -3.39 0.04 12.94
CA ALA A 411 -4.29 0.57 13.96
C ALA A 411 -5.23 1.65 13.41
N THR A 412 -4.74 2.52 12.54
CA THR A 412 -5.56 3.54 11.88
C THR A 412 -6.57 2.90 10.92
N ASN A 413 -6.17 1.87 10.17
CA ASN A 413 -7.08 1.10 9.34
C ASN A 413 -8.12 0.34 10.19
N ALA A 414 -7.72 -0.30 11.29
CA ALA A 414 -8.63 -1.00 12.19
C ALA A 414 -9.70 -0.05 12.79
N ALA A 415 -9.31 1.15 13.21
CA ALA A 415 -10.25 2.17 13.69
C ALA A 415 -11.21 2.63 12.58
N ARG A 416 -10.72 2.85 11.35
CA ARG A 416 -11.60 3.17 10.22
C ARG A 416 -12.61 2.05 9.94
N ILE A 417 -12.14 0.82 9.86
CA ILE A 417 -12.93 -0.37 9.53
C ILE A 417 -14.02 -0.60 10.57
N SER A 418 -13.64 -0.57 11.86
CA SER A 418 -14.53 -0.94 12.96
C SER A 418 -15.46 0.18 13.40
N ASP A 419 -14.99 1.43 13.44
CA ASP A 419 -15.73 2.58 13.98
C ASP A 419 -16.39 3.44 12.89
N ARG A 420 -15.70 3.77 11.80
CA ARG A 420 -16.19 4.73 10.78
C ARG A 420 -17.04 4.05 9.71
N LEU A 421 -16.48 3.02 9.08
CA LEU A 421 -17.11 2.33 7.96
C LEU A 421 -18.07 1.23 8.44
N GLN A 422 -17.86 0.72 9.64
CA GLN A 422 -18.63 -0.39 10.21
C GLN A 422 -18.63 -1.59 9.24
N ILE A 423 -17.46 -1.94 8.69
CA ILE A 423 -17.25 -3.06 7.75
C ILE A 423 -16.42 -4.19 8.38
N GLY A 424 -16.20 -4.15 9.69
CA GLY A 424 -15.43 -5.16 10.40
C GLY A 424 -15.34 -4.88 11.89
N TYR A 425 -14.50 -5.62 12.61
CA TYR A 425 -14.28 -5.49 14.05
C TYR A 425 -12.81 -5.24 14.35
N GLU A 426 -12.48 -4.68 15.51
CA GLU A 426 -11.11 -4.65 16.05
C GLU A 426 -11.06 -5.49 17.32
N LEU A 427 -10.05 -6.34 17.43
CA LEU A 427 -9.74 -7.06 18.66
C LEU A 427 -8.81 -6.17 19.50
N PHE A 428 -9.24 -5.77 20.69
CA PHE A 428 -8.43 -4.94 21.59
C PHE A 428 -7.58 -5.78 22.53
N GLN A 429 -7.98 -7.00 22.86
CA GLN A 429 -7.25 -7.88 23.80
C GLN A 429 -6.02 -8.55 23.17
N VAL A 430 -5.80 -8.34 21.87
CA VAL A 430 -4.55 -8.68 21.18
C VAL A 430 -3.44 -7.65 21.43
N ARG A 431 -3.78 -6.50 22.03
CA ARG A 431 -2.83 -5.43 22.31
C ARG A 431 -1.83 -5.86 23.38
N THR A 432 -0.60 -5.36 23.26
CA THR A 432 0.51 -5.66 24.17
C THR A 432 1.39 -4.44 24.39
N GLY A 433 2.15 -4.42 25.48
CA GLY A 433 3.09 -3.32 25.77
C GLY A 433 2.37 -1.97 25.80
N PRO A 434 2.78 -0.98 24.97
CA PRO A 434 2.13 0.34 24.92
C PRO A 434 0.62 0.29 24.61
N GLY A 435 0.15 -0.73 23.89
CA GLY A 435 -1.27 -0.87 23.56
C GLY A 435 -2.18 -1.21 24.73
N LEU A 436 -1.64 -1.55 25.90
CA LEU A 436 -2.40 -1.80 27.13
C LEU A 436 -2.79 -0.52 27.88
N GLN A 437 -2.38 0.65 27.38
CA GLN A 437 -2.90 1.92 27.88
C GLN A 437 -4.40 2.08 27.55
N PRO A 438 -5.15 2.91 28.31
CA PRO A 438 -6.56 3.16 28.05
C PRO A 438 -6.85 3.54 26.60
N ALA A 439 -7.59 2.73 25.84
CA ALA A 439 -7.99 3.11 24.49
C ALA A 439 -9.23 4.02 24.58
N TYR A 440 -9.19 5.21 23.95
CA TYR A 440 -10.31 6.15 23.99
C TYR A 440 -11.60 5.51 23.44
N ARG A 441 -11.44 4.74 22.36
CA ARG A 441 -12.54 4.04 21.66
C ARG A 441 -13.12 2.88 22.47
N LEU A 442 -12.33 2.28 23.36
CA LEU A 442 -12.77 1.23 24.28
C LEU A 442 -13.32 1.80 25.60
N GLY A 443 -12.95 3.04 25.95
CA GLY A 443 -13.28 3.68 27.22
C GLY A 443 -12.52 3.12 28.43
N LYS A 444 -11.65 2.13 28.23
CA LYS A 444 -10.83 1.49 29.27
C LYS A 444 -9.53 0.94 28.69
N ALA A 445 -8.60 0.56 29.57
CA ALA A 445 -7.42 -0.22 29.20
C ALA A 445 -7.85 -1.64 28.77
N PRO A 446 -7.30 -2.17 27.66
CA PRO A 446 -7.33 -3.61 27.40
C PRO A 446 -6.60 -4.35 28.52
N GLU A 447 -7.08 -5.54 28.86
CA GLU A 447 -6.45 -6.39 29.88
C GLU A 447 -5.25 -7.12 29.26
N GLY A 448 -5.36 -7.50 27.98
CA GLY A 448 -4.30 -8.14 27.21
C GLY A 448 -4.02 -9.59 27.62
N THR A 449 -4.78 -10.15 28.56
CA THR A 449 -4.64 -11.55 29.00
C THR A 449 -5.28 -12.51 27.99
N LEU A 450 -4.89 -13.79 28.06
CA LEU A 450 -5.50 -14.83 27.23
C LEU A 450 -6.99 -15.00 27.56
N GLU A 451 -7.37 -14.93 28.83
CA GLU A 451 -8.76 -15.08 29.27
C GLU A 451 -9.64 -13.95 28.73
N ALA A 452 -9.18 -12.70 28.83
CA ALA A 452 -9.89 -11.56 28.28
C ALA A 452 -9.99 -11.65 26.75
N PHE A 453 -8.92 -12.11 26.10
CA PHE A 453 -8.92 -12.35 24.66
C PHE A 453 -9.92 -13.44 24.24
N VAL A 454 -9.99 -14.58 24.94
CA VAL A 454 -10.96 -15.64 24.65
C VAL A 454 -12.39 -15.10 24.72
N VAL A 455 -12.70 -14.31 25.76
CA VAL A 455 -14.02 -13.69 25.92
C VAL A 455 -14.31 -12.73 24.75
N GLU A 456 -13.36 -11.85 24.40
CA GLU A 456 -13.52 -10.92 23.27
C GLU A 456 -13.71 -11.67 21.94
N ALA A 457 -12.87 -12.67 21.66
CA ALA A 457 -12.92 -13.45 20.43
C ALA A 457 -14.24 -14.21 20.29
N GLN A 458 -14.74 -14.83 21.37
CA GLN A 458 -16.06 -15.46 21.38
C GLN A 458 -17.18 -14.47 21.07
N GLN A 459 -17.13 -13.28 21.68
CA GLN A 459 -18.13 -12.23 21.46
C GLN A 459 -18.09 -11.68 20.03
N VAL A 460 -16.89 -11.36 19.52
CA VAL A 460 -16.70 -10.83 18.16
C VAL A 460 -17.14 -11.86 17.13
N LEU A 461 -16.74 -13.13 17.26
CA LEU A 461 -17.14 -14.16 16.31
C LEU A 461 -18.66 -14.43 16.36
N SER A 462 -19.27 -14.36 17.55
CA SER A 462 -20.74 -14.48 17.66
C SER A 462 -21.48 -13.30 17.01
N LYS A 463 -20.97 -12.06 17.16
CA LYS A 463 -21.52 -10.89 16.46
C LYS A 463 -21.34 -11.00 14.94
N ALA A 464 -20.16 -11.44 14.50
CA ALA A 464 -19.80 -11.60 13.11
C ALA A 464 -20.70 -12.63 12.38
N LEU A 465 -21.12 -13.68 13.08
CA LEU A 465 -22.02 -14.71 12.55
C LEU A 465 -23.51 -14.37 12.71
N GLY A 466 -23.85 -13.31 13.45
CA GLY A 466 -25.23 -12.87 13.69
C GLY A 466 -25.64 -11.64 12.88
N ASP A 467 -26.73 -11.00 13.32
CA ASP A 467 -27.33 -9.84 12.63
C ASP A 467 -26.36 -8.65 12.49
N ASP A 468 -25.51 -8.41 13.50
CA ASP A 468 -24.50 -7.35 13.41
C ASP A 468 -23.54 -7.60 12.24
N GLY A 469 -23.10 -8.85 12.10
CA GLY A 469 -22.24 -9.26 11.01
C GLY A 469 -22.89 -9.15 9.63
N GLN A 470 -24.17 -9.50 9.51
CA GLN A 470 -24.91 -9.29 8.27
C GLN A 470 -24.96 -7.80 7.88
N ARG A 471 -25.17 -6.90 8.84
CA ARG A 471 -25.11 -5.45 8.60
C ARG A 471 -23.72 -5.00 8.15
N ARG A 472 -22.65 -5.45 8.82
CA ARG A 472 -21.28 -5.09 8.43
C ARG A 472 -20.90 -5.61 7.04
N ARG A 473 -21.36 -6.82 6.67
CA ARG A 473 -21.22 -7.34 5.30
C ARG A 473 -21.97 -6.49 4.30
N ALA A 474 -23.22 -6.10 4.58
CA ALA A 474 -23.97 -5.20 3.70
C ALA A 474 -23.25 -3.85 3.50
N ASN A 475 -22.60 -3.32 4.55
CA ASN A 475 -21.76 -2.12 4.44
C ASN A 475 -20.53 -2.37 3.54
N ALA A 476 -19.85 -3.51 3.71
CA ALA A 476 -18.70 -3.89 2.88
C ALA A 476 -19.10 -4.04 1.40
N GLN A 477 -20.26 -4.65 1.12
CA GLN A 477 -20.80 -4.80 -0.23
C GLN A 477 -21.19 -3.44 -0.86
N ARG A 478 -21.75 -2.50 -0.08
CA ARG A 478 -22.00 -1.14 -0.57
C ARG A 478 -20.71 -0.41 -0.92
N LEU A 479 -19.67 -0.56 -0.10
CA LEU A 479 -18.36 0.02 -0.38
C LEU A 479 -17.69 -0.64 -1.60
N LYS A 480 -17.82 -1.96 -1.76
CA LYS A 480 -17.39 -2.69 -2.97
C LYS A 480 -18.02 -2.07 -4.23
N GLN A 481 -19.32 -1.82 -4.22
CA GLN A 481 -20.03 -1.19 -5.35
C GLN A 481 -19.46 0.19 -5.70
N GLN A 482 -19.13 1.00 -4.69
CA GLN A 482 -18.49 2.31 -4.89
C GLN A 482 -17.08 2.15 -5.49
N ILE A 483 -16.28 1.23 -4.94
CA ILE A 483 -14.93 0.93 -5.45
C ILE A 483 -14.97 0.43 -6.90
N MET A 484 -15.93 -0.41 -7.27
CA MET A 484 -16.04 -0.89 -8.66
C MET A 484 -16.29 0.25 -9.67
N GLN A 485 -16.85 1.38 -9.22
CA GLN A 485 -17.15 2.53 -10.08
C GLN A 485 -15.98 3.50 -10.23
N VAL A 486 -14.95 3.47 -9.38
CA VAL A 486 -13.89 4.50 -9.42
C VAL A 486 -13.00 4.45 -10.67
N TRP A 487 -13.03 3.31 -11.38
CA TRP A 487 -12.38 3.12 -12.68
C TRP A 487 -13.36 3.10 -13.87
N GLY A 488 -14.66 3.23 -13.60
CA GLY A 488 -15.67 3.41 -14.65
C GLY A 488 -15.60 4.80 -15.26
N GLU A 489 -16.44 5.06 -16.26
CA GLU A 489 -16.52 6.37 -16.92
C GLU A 489 -16.71 7.50 -15.90
N ASN A 490 -15.83 8.52 -15.95
CA ASN A 490 -15.81 9.65 -15.01
C ASN A 490 -15.48 9.29 -13.55
N GLY A 491 -14.98 8.08 -13.29
CA GLY A 491 -14.57 7.60 -11.98
C GLY A 491 -13.41 8.40 -11.39
N GLN A 492 -13.37 8.48 -10.06
CA GLN A 492 -12.39 9.32 -9.34
C GLN A 492 -10.94 8.90 -9.61
N SER A 493 -10.67 7.60 -9.70
CA SER A 493 -9.32 7.07 -9.92
C SER A 493 -8.88 7.21 -11.37
N GLN A 494 -9.82 7.03 -12.32
CA GLN A 494 -9.59 7.35 -13.73
C GLN A 494 -9.14 8.81 -13.88
N LYS A 495 -9.91 9.75 -13.29
CA LYS A 495 -9.58 11.19 -13.30
C LYS A 495 -8.26 11.51 -12.61
N ALA A 496 -7.94 10.82 -11.51
CA ALA A 496 -6.66 10.99 -10.83
C ALA A 496 -5.49 10.58 -11.74
N VAL A 497 -5.60 9.47 -12.47
CA VAL A 497 -4.58 9.06 -13.45
C VAL A 497 -4.52 10.02 -14.63
N GLU A 498 -5.65 10.51 -15.16
CA GLU A 498 -5.66 11.54 -16.20
C GLU A 498 -4.95 12.82 -15.76
N GLY A 499 -5.21 13.27 -14.53
CA GLY A 499 -4.50 14.41 -13.93
C GLY A 499 -3.00 14.16 -13.78
N PHE A 500 -2.60 12.95 -13.36
CA PHE A 500 -1.20 12.55 -13.32
C PHE A 500 -0.57 12.55 -14.72
N LEU A 501 -1.25 12.00 -15.74
CA LEU A 501 -0.76 11.93 -17.12
C LEU A 501 -0.61 13.32 -17.76
N ALA A 502 -1.43 14.30 -17.35
CA ALA A 502 -1.28 15.69 -17.79
C ALA A 502 0.07 16.30 -17.38
N LEU A 503 0.76 15.75 -16.37
CA LEU A 503 2.12 16.17 -16.01
C LEU A 503 3.17 15.69 -17.01
N ILE A 504 2.91 14.59 -17.71
CA ILE A 504 3.80 14.00 -18.73
C ILE A 504 3.53 14.64 -20.11
N GLY A 505 2.31 15.15 -20.32
CA GLY A 505 1.82 15.65 -21.61
C GLY A 505 1.93 17.15 -21.87
N ASN A 506 2.19 17.99 -20.86
CA ASN A 506 2.25 19.45 -21.04
C ASN A 506 3.68 19.94 -21.30
N ASP A 507 4.03 20.03 -22.58
CA ASP A 507 4.85 21.13 -23.11
C ASP A 507 4.20 21.55 -24.44
N ASP A 508 3.86 22.84 -24.57
CA ASP A 508 3.57 23.59 -25.81
C ASP A 508 2.21 23.54 -26.58
N THR A 509 1.10 23.02 -26.05
CA THR A 509 -0.20 23.13 -26.79
C THR A 509 -1.22 24.13 -26.24
N ARG A 510 -0.99 24.77 -25.09
CA ARG A 510 -1.93 25.77 -24.53
C ARG A 510 -1.62 27.24 -24.84
N GLN A 511 -0.52 27.57 -25.51
CA GLN A 511 -0.23 28.95 -25.91
C GLN A 511 -0.79 29.35 -27.30
N GLY A 512 -1.38 28.43 -28.08
CA GLY A 512 -1.77 28.71 -29.46
C GLY A 512 -3.23 29.12 -29.73
N PHE A 513 -4.15 29.01 -28.76
CA PHE A 513 -5.59 29.05 -29.09
C PHE A 513 -6.35 30.34 -28.72
N PHE A 514 -5.71 31.30 -28.04
CA PHE A 514 -6.34 32.60 -27.76
C PHE A 514 -5.31 33.73 -27.86
N SER A 515 -5.14 34.31 -29.05
CA SER A 515 -4.88 35.77 -29.25
C SER A 515 -4.55 36.16 -30.70
N SER A 516 -5.23 35.59 -31.70
CA SER A 516 -5.20 36.11 -33.08
C SER A 516 -6.55 36.66 -33.54
N LEU A 517 -7.23 37.45 -32.69
CA LEU A 517 -8.40 38.22 -33.11
C LEU A 517 -8.48 39.53 -32.33
N THR A 518 -7.71 40.53 -32.76
CA THR A 518 -8.11 41.95 -32.78
C THR A 518 -7.03 42.78 -33.46
N THR A 519 -7.13 42.92 -34.78
CA THR A 519 -6.73 44.12 -35.54
C THR A 519 -7.28 43.98 -36.96
N CYS A 520 -8.36 44.68 -37.27
CA CYS A 520 -8.56 45.36 -38.56
C CYS A 520 -9.85 46.18 -38.56
N SER A 521 -9.66 47.48 -38.77
CA SER A 521 -10.57 48.53 -39.27
C SER A 521 -11.79 48.90 -38.43
#